data_AF-A0A2P0B130-F1
#
_entry.id   AF-A0A2P0B130-F1
#
_cell.length_a   1.000
_cell.length_b   1.000
_cell.length_c   1.000
_cell.angle_alpha   90.00
_cell.angle_beta   90.00
_cell.angle_gamma   90.00
#
_symmetry.space_group_name_H-M   'P 1'
#
loop_
_entity.id
_entity.type
_entity.pdbx_description
1 polymer ?
#
loop_
_entity_poly.entity_id
_entity_poly.type
_entity_poly.pdbx_seq_one_letter_code
_entity_poly.pdbx_strand_id
1 'polypeptide(L)'
;MSQDGTGTYHGERFVQQKGAASFTASPDEVAAFARRITPFRPESSVEYGYENCDGPVATDSPSVKITWHEAGKQPVTLNWYMGCRQPGLVENRDALYQAWQELPVDDLVGTAENRQIYDQNR
;
A
#
# COMPACT_ATOMS: atom_id res chain seq x y z
N MET A 1 2.91 -10.81 -3.21
CA MET A 1 2.18 -11.51 -4.29
C MET A 1 3.20 -12.16 -5.18
N SER A 2 3.01 -13.43 -5.52
CA SER A 2 3.87 -14.17 -6.45
C SER A 2 3.42 -13.98 -7.91
N GLN A 3 4.23 -14.50 -8.84
CA GLN A 3 3.97 -14.38 -10.28
C GLN A 3 2.69 -15.08 -10.75
N ASP A 4 2.16 -16.02 -9.95
CA ASP A 4 0.90 -16.72 -10.19
C ASP A 4 -0.33 -15.96 -9.67
N GLY A 5 -0.15 -14.74 -9.17
CA GLY A 5 -1.23 -13.89 -8.64
C GLY A 5 -1.66 -14.24 -7.21
N THR A 6 -1.06 -15.25 -6.58
CA THR A 6 -1.38 -15.55 -5.18
C THR A 6 -0.73 -14.54 -4.23
N GLY A 7 -1.48 -14.14 -3.20
CA GLY A 7 -1.05 -13.16 -2.23
C GLY A 7 -1.61 -13.42 -0.84
N THR A 8 -0.95 -12.85 0.16
CA THR A 8 -1.42 -12.85 1.54
C THR A 8 -1.82 -11.42 1.92
N TYR A 9 -3.06 -11.26 2.33
CA TYR A 9 -3.56 -10.09 3.02
C TYR A 9 -3.37 -10.26 4.52
N HIS A 10 -2.99 -9.20 5.22
CA HIS A 10 -2.93 -9.17 6.68
C HIS A 10 -3.62 -7.92 7.19
N GLY A 11 -4.81 -8.10 7.77
CA GLY A 11 -5.61 -7.01 8.31
C GLY A 11 -5.37 -6.80 9.81
N GLU A 12 -5.23 -5.56 10.26
CA GLU A 12 -4.99 -5.25 11.67
C GLU A 12 -6.09 -4.36 12.27
N ARG A 13 -6.16 -3.10 11.82
CA ARG A 13 -7.08 -2.09 12.32
C ARG A 13 -7.90 -1.51 11.17
N PHE A 14 -9.13 -1.07 11.47
CA PHE A 14 -10.01 -0.40 10.50
C PHE A 14 -10.17 -1.20 9.20
N VAL A 15 -10.40 -2.50 9.33
CA VAL A 15 -10.61 -3.45 8.23
C VAL A 15 -11.71 -4.44 8.59
N GLN A 16 -12.39 -4.99 7.59
CA GLN A 16 -13.44 -6.00 7.76
C GLN A 16 -12.87 -7.31 8.34
N GLN A 17 -11.81 -7.83 7.74
CA GLN A 17 -11.16 -9.06 8.18
C GLN A 17 -9.83 -8.75 8.85
N LYS A 18 -9.67 -9.21 10.10
CA LYS A 18 -8.41 -9.18 10.84
C LYS A 18 -7.62 -10.47 10.63
N GLY A 19 -6.30 -10.40 10.77
CA GLY A 19 -5.39 -11.53 10.61
C GLY A 19 -5.09 -11.84 9.14
N ALA A 20 -4.44 -12.98 8.93
CA ALA A 20 -4.01 -13.42 7.61
C ALA A 20 -5.17 -14.01 6.80
N ALA A 21 -5.23 -13.66 5.52
CA ALA A 21 -6.10 -14.27 4.52
C ALA A 21 -5.33 -14.42 3.20
N SER A 22 -5.57 -15.50 2.48
CA SER A 22 -5.03 -15.66 1.13
C SER A 22 -6.01 -15.08 0.11
N PHE A 23 -5.48 -14.50 -0.96
CA PHE A 23 -6.25 -14.10 -2.13
C PHE A 23 -5.52 -14.56 -3.40
N THR A 24 -6.26 -14.66 -4.50
CA THR A 24 -5.72 -14.99 -5.82
C THR A 24 -6.19 -13.93 -6.80
N ALA A 25 -5.26 -13.10 -7.26
CA ALA A 25 -5.49 -12.12 -8.32
C ALA A 25 -5.39 -12.78 -9.70
N SER A 26 -6.28 -12.39 -10.60
CA SER A 26 -6.18 -12.68 -12.02
C SER A 26 -4.94 -12.00 -12.64
N PRO A 27 -4.45 -12.49 -13.80
CA PRO A 27 -3.34 -11.85 -14.49
C PRO A 27 -3.57 -10.36 -14.80
N ASP A 28 -4.82 -9.98 -15.08
CA ASP A 28 -5.19 -8.59 -15.40
C ASP A 28 -5.12 -7.68 -14.16
N GLU A 29 -5.58 -8.16 -13.00
CA GLU A 29 -5.47 -7.47 -11.69
C GLU A 29 -4.00 -7.31 -11.27
N VAL A 30 -3.19 -8.36 -11.42
CA VAL A 30 -1.74 -8.30 -11.19
C VAL A 30 -1.09 -7.22 -12.06
N ALA A 31 -1.42 -7.20 -13.35
CA ALA A 31 -0.89 -6.22 -14.28
C ALA A 31 -1.39 -4.79 -13.96
N ALA A 32 -2.64 -4.63 -13.55
CA ALA A 32 -3.20 -3.34 -13.14
C ALA A 32 -2.50 -2.79 -11.89
N PHE A 33 -2.36 -3.62 -10.85
CA PHE A 33 -1.61 -3.28 -9.65
C PHE A 33 -0.17 -2.89 -9.97
N ALA A 34 0.53 -3.70 -10.77
CA ALA A 34 1.92 -3.43 -11.17
C ALA A 34 2.03 -2.09 -11.93
N ARG A 35 1.13 -1.82 -12.89
CA ARG A 35 1.10 -0.53 -13.61
C ARG A 35 0.87 0.65 -12.67
N ARG A 36 0.00 0.49 -11.67
CA ARG A 36 -0.33 1.54 -10.69
C ARG A 36 0.87 1.91 -9.82
N ILE A 37 1.66 0.93 -9.37
CA ILE A 37 2.79 1.18 -8.46
C ILE A 37 4.11 1.47 -9.18
N THR A 38 4.24 1.12 -10.46
CA THR A 38 5.50 1.30 -11.24
C THR A 38 6.05 2.72 -11.19
N PRO A 39 5.26 3.80 -11.35
CA PRO A 39 5.75 5.17 -11.32
C PRO A 39 6.37 5.59 -9.97
N PHE A 40 6.05 4.89 -8.89
CA PHE A 40 6.51 5.20 -7.54
C PHE A 40 7.74 4.40 -7.13
N ARG A 41 8.21 3.50 -7.99
CA ARG A 41 9.35 2.66 -7.66
C ARG A 41 10.64 3.49 -7.66
N PRO A 42 11.37 3.56 -6.54
CA PRO A 42 12.63 4.29 -6.49
C PRO A 42 13.77 3.46 -7.11
N GLU A 43 14.89 4.10 -7.45
CA GLU A 43 16.08 3.42 -7.97
C GLU A 43 16.79 2.59 -6.87
N SER A 44 16.80 3.11 -5.65
CA SER A 44 17.29 2.47 -4.44
C SER A 44 16.26 2.59 -3.32
N SER A 45 16.37 1.79 -2.26
CA SER A 45 15.46 1.91 -1.13
C SER A 45 15.48 3.32 -0.53
N VAL A 46 14.30 3.90 -0.30
CA VAL A 46 14.12 5.23 0.29
C VAL A 46 13.04 5.21 1.36
N GLU A 47 13.20 6.12 2.32
CA GLU A 47 12.20 6.41 3.35
C GLU A 47 11.87 7.89 3.31
N TYR A 48 10.60 8.23 3.46
CA TYR A 48 10.10 9.59 3.59
C TYR A 48 9.16 9.66 4.78
N GLY A 49 9.62 10.31 5.83
CA GLY A 49 9.00 10.41 7.15
C GLY A 49 9.16 11.81 7.72
N TYR A 50 8.97 11.96 9.03
CA TYR A 50 9.07 13.26 9.70
C TYR A 50 10.48 13.86 9.62
N GLU A 51 11.52 13.03 9.73
CA GLU A 51 12.92 13.46 9.85
C GLU A 51 13.61 13.71 8.50
N ASN A 52 13.05 13.19 7.41
CA ASN A 52 13.64 13.14 6.08
C ASN A 52 12.62 13.53 5.00
N CYS A 53 11.71 14.44 5.33
CA CYS A 53 10.80 15.05 4.38
C CYS A 53 11.40 16.33 3.79
N ASP A 54 11.44 16.42 2.46
CA ASP A 54 11.83 17.67 1.80
C ASP A 54 10.67 18.70 1.72
N GLY A 55 9.44 18.27 2.05
CA GLY A 55 8.24 19.10 2.04
C GLY A 55 7.60 19.29 3.42
N PRO A 56 6.45 19.99 3.49
CA PRO A 56 5.68 20.11 4.73
C PRO A 56 5.22 18.74 5.25
N VAL A 57 5.20 18.58 6.57
CA VAL A 57 4.73 17.37 7.23
C VAL A 57 3.41 17.64 7.95
N ALA A 58 2.37 16.91 7.57
CA ALA A 58 1.09 16.86 8.28
C ALA A 58 1.08 15.66 9.25
N THR A 59 0.43 15.82 10.40
CA THR A 59 0.19 14.72 11.34
C THR A 59 -0.99 13.85 10.91
N ASP A 60 -1.20 12.72 11.60
CA ASP A 60 -2.41 11.88 11.49
C ASP A 60 -2.71 11.36 10.08
N SER A 61 -1.67 11.18 9.28
CA SER A 61 -1.74 10.65 7.92
C SER A 61 -1.34 9.18 7.85
N PRO A 62 -1.79 8.42 6.83
CA PRO A 62 -1.40 7.02 6.65
C PRO A 62 0.05 6.88 6.18
N SER A 63 0.59 5.66 6.27
CA SER A 63 1.85 5.27 5.65
C SER A 63 1.62 4.19 4.59
N VAL A 64 2.46 4.17 3.57
CA VAL A 64 2.55 3.09 2.58
C VAL A 64 3.98 2.56 2.55
N LYS A 65 4.12 1.24 2.62
CA LYS A 65 5.39 0.55 2.42
C LYS A 65 5.24 -0.48 1.31
N ILE A 66 6.07 -0.37 0.27
CA ILE A 66 6.09 -1.30 -0.85
C ILE A 66 7.52 -1.78 -1.04
N THR A 67 7.68 -3.10 -1.17
CA THR A 67 8.96 -3.73 -1.47
C THR A 67 8.85 -4.51 -2.76
N TRP A 68 9.70 -4.16 -3.73
CA TRP A 68 9.83 -4.85 -5.01
C TRP A 68 10.91 -5.91 -4.90
N HIS A 69 10.56 -7.14 -5.25
CA HIS A 69 11.48 -8.27 -5.34
C HIS A 69 11.66 -8.66 -6.81
N GLU A 70 12.91 -8.67 -7.28
CA GLU A 70 13.28 -9.16 -8.60
C GLU A 70 14.33 -10.27 -8.47
N ALA A 71 14.23 -11.29 -9.30
CA ALA A 71 15.20 -12.38 -9.32
C ALA A 71 16.62 -11.85 -9.61
N GLY A 72 17.57 -12.19 -8.74
CA GLY A 72 18.97 -11.79 -8.88
C GLY A 72 19.29 -10.33 -8.52
N LYS A 73 18.31 -9.56 -8.01
CA LYS A 73 18.53 -8.17 -7.55
C LYS A 73 18.22 -8.02 -6.06
N GLN A 74 18.84 -7.02 -5.43
CA GLN A 74 18.47 -6.63 -4.07
C GLN A 74 17.05 -6.06 -4.05
N PRO A 75 16.24 -6.36 -3.01
CA PRO A 75 14.93 -5.75 -2.87
C PRO A 75 15.03 -4.23 -2.76
N VAL A 76 14.12 -3.55 -3.44
CA VAL A 76 14.00 -2.08 -3.37
C VAL A 76 12.74 -1.77 -2.59
N THR A 77 12.81 -0.82 -1.64
CA THR A 77 11.67 -0.45 -0.79
C THR A 77 11.38 1.05 -0.86
N LEU A 78 10.10 1.40 -1.01
CA LEU A 78 9.58 2.72 -0.69
C LEU A 78 8.85 2.62 0.65
N ASN A 79 9.29 3.39 1.65
CA ASN A 79 8.58 3.56 2.91
C ASN A 79 8.17 5.03 3.04
N TRP A 80 6.89 5.33 2.87
CA TRP A 80 6.41 6.71 2.83
C TRP A 80 5.29 6.93 3.84
N TYR A 81 5.58 7.74 4.86
CA TYR A 81 4.57 8.41 5.66
C TYR A 81 3.93 9.51 4.83
N MET A 82 2.69 9.33 4.39
CA MET A 82 2.01 10.24 3.46
C MET A 82 1.66 11.61 4.07
N GLY A 83 1.92 11.81 5.37
CA GLY A 83 1.94 13.13 5.97
C GLY A 83 3.11 13.97 5.49
N CYS A 84 4.24 13.33 5.13
CA CYS A 84 5.34 13.98 4.42
C CYS A 84 4.91 14.28 2.97
N ARG A 85 4.80 15.56 2.63
CA ARG A 85 4.48 16.03 1.28
C ARG A 85 5.72 16.06 0.39
N GLN A 86 6.36 14.92 0.22
CA GLN A 86 7.57 14.76 -0.60
C GLN A 86 7.30 15.20 -2.05
N PRO A 87 8.05 16.18 -2.60
CA PRO A 87 7.90 16.59 -4.00
C PRO A 87 8.11 15.41 -4.95
N GLY A 88 7.26 15.30 -5.97
CA GLY A 88 7.28 14.21 -6.95
C GLY A 88 6.48 12.96 -6.55
N LEU A 89 6.15 12.80 -5.25
CA LEU A 89 5.24 11.74 -4.77
C LEU A 89 3.86 12.28 -4.43
N VAL A 90 3.80 13.45 -3.78
CA VAL A 90 2.56 14.02 -3.23
C VAL A 90 1.50 14.27 -4.28
N GLU A 91 1.88 14.59 -5.51
CA GLU A 91 1.01 14.88 -6.64
C GLU A 91 0.17 13.66 -7.07
N ASN A 92 0.67 12.45 -6.79
CA ASN A 92 -0.01 11.19 -7.11
C ASN A 92 -0.28 10.33 -5.86
N ARG A 93 -0.33 10.96 -4.68
CA ARG A 93 -0.54 10.29 -3.38
C ARG A 93 -1.70 9.29 -3.41
N ASP A 94 -2.87 9.71 -3.89
CA ASP A 94 -4.07 8.89 -3.87
C ASP A 94 -3.95 7.70 -4.82
N ALA A 95 -3.24 7.85 -5.93
CA ALA A 95 -3.01 6.76 -6.88
C ALA A 95 -2.22 5.61 -6.24
N LEU A 96 -1.25 5.93 -5.38
CA LEU A 96 -0.51 4.94 -4.60
C LEU A 96 -1.32 4.40 -3.43
N TYR A 97 -1.98 5.28 -2.67
CA TYR A 97 -2.75 4.90 -1.48
C TYR A 97 -3.89 3.93 -1.82
N GLN A 98 -4.53 4.12 -2.98
CA GLN A 98 -5.63 3.29 -3.46
C GLN A 98 -5.17 2.12 -4.33
N ALA A 99 -3.86 1.93 -4.56
CA ALA A 99 -3.38 0.90 -5.48
C ALA A 99 -3.84 -0.52 -5.10
N TRP A 100 -4.08 -0.79 -3.81
CA TRP A 100 -4.59 -2.08 -3.34
C TRP A 100 -5.96 -2.44 -3.93
N GLN A 101 -6.75 -1.47 -4.40
CA GLN A 101 -8.07 -1.69 -5.01
C GLN A 101 -7.98 -2.38 -6.39
N GLU A 102 -6.78 -2.45 -6.97
CA GLU A 102 -6.54 -3.25 -8.18
C GLU A 102 -6.45 -4.76 -7.88
N LEU A 103 -6.49 -5.15 -6.59
CA LEU A 103 -6.39 -6.53 -6.13
C LEU A 103 -7.75 -6.97 -5.56
N PRO A 104 -8.08 -8.28 -5.62
CA PRO A 104 -9.35 -8.80 -5.12
C PRO A 104 -9.34 -8.93 -3.59
N VAL A 105 -9.22 -7.80 -2.90
CA VAL A 105 -9.15 -7.73 -1.43
C VAL A 105 -10.20 -6.78 -0.84
N ASP A 106 -11.11 -6.24 -1.65
CA ASP A 106 -12.16 -5.32 -1.20
C ASP A 106 -13.01 -5.90 -0.07
N ASP A 107 -13.42 -7.17 -0.17
CA ASP A 107 -14.20 -7.83 0.88
C ASP A 107 -13.39 -8.05 2.18
N LEU A 108 -12.06 -8.14 2.07
CA LEU A 108 -11.14 -8.30 3.20
C LEU A 108 -10.92 -6.95 3.91
N VAL A 109 -10.83 -5.87 3.14
CA VAL A 109 -10.66 -4.50 3.64
C VAL A 109 -11.97 -3.94 4.17
N GLY A 110 -13.09 -4.20 3.49
CA GLY A 110 -14.42 -3.73 3.83
C GLY A 110 -14.77 -2.34 3.30
N THR A 111 -16.06 -2.00 3.39
CA THR A 111 -16.59 -0.68 3.03
C THR A 111 -16.09 0.40 3.98
N ALA A 112 -16.29 1.69 3.64
CA ALA A 112 -15.99 2.78 4.57
C ALA A 112 -16.74 2.65 5.90
N GLU A 113 -17.99 2.17 5.88
CA GLU A 113 -18.79 1.94 7.09
C GLU A 113 -18.19 0.81 7.94
N ASN A 114 -17.82 -0.33 7.34
CA ASN A 114 -17.23 -1.46 8.05
C ASN A 114 -15.96 -1.05 8.81
N ARG A 115 -15.18 -0.14 8.23
CA ARG A 115 -13.92 0.34 8.81
C ARG A 115 -14.12 1.32 9.96
N GLN A 116 -15.29 1.97 10.06
CA GLN A 116 -15.66 2.86 11.17
C GLN A 116 -16.22 2.11 12.39
N ILE A 117 -16.75 0.89 12.20
CA ILE A 117 -17.37 0.08 13.27
C ILE A 117 -16.32 -0.50 14.25
N TYR A 118 -15.02 -0.33 13.98
CA TYR A 118 -13.90 -0.82 14.79
C TYR A 118 -14.01 -0.48 16.29
N ASP A 119 -14.68 0.61 16.67
CA ASP A 119 -14.79 1.07 18.06
C ASP A 119 -15.94 0.47 18.88
N GLN A 120 -16.86 -0.32 18.30
CA GLN A 120 -18.09 -0.73 19.02
C GLN A 120 -18.02 -2.05 19.79
N ASN A 121 -16.96 -2.85 19.63
CA ASN A 121 -16.87 -4.20 20.23
C ASN A 121 -15.72 -4.33 21.26
N ARG A 122 -15.46 -3.28 22.06
CA ARG A 122 -14.47 -3.33 23.14
C ARG A 122 -15.12 -3.30 24.52
#